data_AF-A0A7Y2FL19-F1
#
_entry.id   AF-A0A7Y2FL19-F1
#
_cell.length_a   1.000
_cell.length_b   1.000
_cell.length_c   1.000
_cell.angle_alpha   90.00
_cell.angle_beta   90.00
_cell.angle_gamma   90.00
#
_symmetry.space_group_name_H-M   'P 1'
#
loop_
_entity.id
_entity.type
_entity.pdbx_description
1 polymer ?
#
loop_
_entity_poly.entity_id
_entity_poly.type
_entity_poly.pdbx_seq_one_letter_code
_entity_poly.pdbx_strand_id
1 'polypeptide(L)'
;MKKNILCLLATAGVTFVVILLIFFQTGSFMIGERIEFATKGGEYSFMCMPSKGRDYKMMLRSFEDYKKKNDLTDIKIYRVTSKNYLNIGAWARYKFLPEWHHPFLYWWQR
;
A
#
# COMPACT_ATOMS: atom_id res chain seq x y z
N MET A 1 40.91 10.75 26.84
CA MET A 1 39.90 11.75 26.43
C MET A 1 39.66 11.80 24.90
N LYS A 2 40.68 12.04 24.07
CA LYS A 2 40.53 12.13 22.60
C LYS A 2 39.92 10.87 21.93
N LYS A 3 40.27 9.67 22.39
CA LYS A 3 39.74 8.40 21.84
C LYS A 3 38.23 8.21 22.08
N ASN A 4 37.71 8.68 23.21
CA ASN A 4 36.28 8.56 23.55
C ASN A 4 35.42 9.49 22.69
N ILE A 5 35.93 10.69 22.39
CA ILE A 5 35.29 11.65 21.50
C ILE A 5 35.23 11.09 20.06
N LEU A 6 36.32 10.48 19.60
CA LEU A 6 36.37 9.85 18.27
C LEU A 6 35.36 8.70 18.13
N CYS A 7 35.22 7.88 19.17
CA CYS A 7 34.27 6.77 19.21
C CYS A 7 32.80 7.27 19.19
N LEU A 8 32.50 8.32 19.97
CA LEU A 8 31.19 8.96 19.98
C LEU A 8 30.79 9.53 18.61
N LEU A 9 31.71 10.23 17.94
CA LEU A 9 31.47 10.79 16.61
C LEU A 9 31.24 9.69 15.56
N ALA A 10 32.00 8.60 15.63
CA ALA A 10 31.79 7.45 14.75
C ALA A 10 30.42 6.81 14.97
N THR A 11 30.00 6.60 16.22
CA THR A 11 28.66 6.06 16.52
C THR A 11 27.54 6.97 16.05
N ALA A 12 27.66 8.29 16.25
CA ALA A 12 26.68 9.27 15.79
C ALA A 12 26.55 9.27 14.26
N GLY A 13 27.68 9.20 13.55
CA GLY A 13 27.71 9.10 12.09
C GLY A 13 27.03 7.84 11.57
N VAL A 14 27.30 6.68 12.18
CA VAL A 14 26.63 5.42 11.82
C VAL A 14 25.13 5.51 12.07
N THR A 15 24.69 6.02 13.23
CA THR A 15 23.25 6.20 13.50
C THR A 15 22.59 7.16 12.52
N PHE A 16 23.27 8.24 12.12
CA PHE A 16 22.74 9.19 11.15
C PHE A 16 22.58 8.55 9.76
N VAL A 17 23.56 7.77 9.30
CA VAL A 17 23.47 7.02 8.03
C VAL A 17 22.34 6.01 8.06
N VAL A 18 22.15 5.29 9.18
CA VAL A 18 21.02 4.35 9.33
C VAL A 18 19.68 5.07 9.26
N ILE A 19 19.54 6.22 9.92
CA ILE A 19 18.32 7.05 9.86
C ILE A 19 18.07 7.52 8.41
N LEU A 20 19.11 8.00 7.72
CA LEU A 20 18.99 8.40 6.31
C LEU A 20 18.59 7.24 5.41
N LEU A 21 19.17 6.06 5.58
CA LEU A 21 18.78 4.88 4.79
C LEU A 21 17.31 4.50 5.01
N ILE A 22 16.82 4.54 6.25
CA ILE A 22 15.40 4.32 6.55
C ILE A 22 14.53 5.39 5.87
N PHE A 23 14.90 6.67 5.99
CA PHE A 23 14.16 7.77 5.38
C PHE A 23 14.15 7.68 3.84
N PHE A 24 15.29 7.46 3.20
CA PHE A 24 15.40 7.40 1.75
C PHE A 24 14.80 6.11 1.15
N GLN A 25 14.80 5.00 1.88
CA GLN A 25 14.05 3.81 1.47
C GLN A 25 12.52 4.04 1.51
N THR A 26 12.04 4.90 2.42
CA THR A 26 10.61 5.26 2.51
C THR A 26 10.19 6.34 1.51
N GLY A 27 11.16 7.11 0.98
CA GLY A 27 10.97 8.25 0.07
C GLY A 27 10.64 7.91 -1.38
N SER A 28 9.98 6.79 -1.65
CA SER A 28 9.35 6.58 -2.95
C SER A 28 8.19 7.57 -3.08
N PHE A 29 8.46 8.71 -3.73
CA PHE A 29 7.48 9.70 -4.18
C PHE A 29 6.56 9.06 -5.23
N MET A 30 5.77 8.07 -4.83
CA MET A 30 4.77 7.45 -5.68
C MET A 30 3.60 8.41 -5.78
N ILE A 31 3.51 9.09 -6.92
CA ILE A 31 2.39 9.91 -7.35
C ILE A 31 1.12 9.03 -7.39
N GLY A 32 0.43 8.94 -6.25
CA GLY A 32 -0.73 8.07 -6.02
C GLY A 32 -0.35 6.60 -5.83
N GLU A 33 -0.54 6.08 -4.62
CA GLU A 33 -0.38 4.65 -4.36
C GLU A 33 -1.40 3.86 -5.20
N ARG A 34 -0.90 2.88 -5.95
CA ARG A 34 -1.73 1.99 -6.74
C ARG A 34 -2.25 0.88 -5.85
N ILE A 35 -3.56 0.73 -5.76
CA ILE A 35 -4.19 -0.33 -4.98
C ILE A 35 -5.03 -1.17 -5.92
N GLU A 36 -4.70 -2.45 -6.01
CA GLU A 36 -5.39 -3.41 -6.84
C GLU A 36 -6.41 -4.19 -6.02
N PHE A 37 -7.58 -4.37 -6.63
CA PHE A 37 -8.68 -5.15 -6.10
C PHE A 37 -9.10 -6.21 -7.10
N ALA A 38 -9.49 -7.39 -6.61
CA ALA A 38 -9.97 -8.47 -7.46
C ALA A 38 -10.96 -9.39 -6.72
N THR A 39 -11.74 -10.16 -7.48
CA THR A 39 -12.51 -11.28 -6.94
C THR A 39 -11.61 -12.49 -6.73
N LYS A 40 -12.08 -13.47 -5.94
CA LYS A 40 -11.28 -14.66 -5.62
C LYS A 40 -10.88 -15.48 -6.85
N GLY A 41 -11.75 -15.58 -7.86
CA GLY A 41 -11.47 -16.28 -9.13
C GLY A 41 -10.89 -15.39 -10.23
N GLY A 42 -10.75 -14.10 -9.97
CA GLY A 42 -10.16 -13.14 -10.90
C GLY A 42 -11.00 -12.70 -12.08
N GLU A 43 -12.30 -13.02 -12.04
CA GLU A 43 -13.29 -12.62 -13.04
C GLU A 43 -13.50 -11.10 -13.06
N TYR A 44 -13.20 -10.42 -11.95
CA TYR A 44 -13.19 -8.98 -11.84
C TYR A 44 -11.86 -8.52 -11.25
N SER A 45 -11.25 -7.48 -11.84
CA SER A 45 -10.12 -6.77 -11.27
C SER A 45 -10.22 -5.27 -11.53
N PHE A 46 -9.75 -4.48 -10.58
CA PHE A 46 -9.72 -3.03 -10.67
C PHE A 46 -8.49 -2.45 -9.99
N MET A 47 -7.74 -1.63 -10.74
CA MET A 47 -6.61 -0.88 -10.22
C MET A 47 -7.03 0.55 -9.88
N CYS A 48 -7.01 0.87 -8.59
CA CYS A 48 -7.11 2.25 -8.10
C CYS A 48 -5.79 2.96 -8.37
N MET A 49 -5.88 4.15 -8.96
CA MET A 49 -4.78 5.07 -9.17
C MET A 49 -5.35 6.50 -9.00
N PRO A 50 -5.37 7.04 -7.77
CA PRO A 50 -5.99 8.34 -7.46
C PRO A 50 -5.42 9.48 -8.30
N SER A 51 -4.12 9.46 -8.59
CA SER A 51 -3.44 10.43 -9.46
C SER A 51 -3.96 10.45 -10.91
N LYS A 52 -4.68 9.41 -11.33
CA LYS A 52 -5.35 9.32 -12.64
C LYS A 52 -6.88 9.37 -12.53
N GLY A 53 -7.42 9.85 -11.40
CA GLY A 53 -8.85 9.91 -11.14
C GLY A 53 -9.53 8.54 -10.94
N ARG A 54 -8.77 7.44 -10.89
CA ARG A 54 -9.29 6.10 -10.61
C ARG A 54 -9.28 5.86 -9.11
N ASP A 55 -10.28 6.37 -8.42
CA ASP A 55 -10.36 6.29 -6.96
C ASP A 55 -11.11 5.04 -6.47
N TYR A 56 -11.12 4.88 -5.15
CA TYR A 56 -11.82 3.79 -4.47
C TYR A 56 -13.35 3.82 -4.68
N LYS A 57 -13.96 5.00 -4.82
CA LYS A 57 -15.42 5.10 -5.09
C LYS A 57 -15.75 4.59 -6.49
N MET A 58 -14.90 4.88 -7.46
CA MET A 58 -15.02 4.37 -8.83
C MET A 58 -14.88 2.85 -8.87
N MET A 59 -13.94 2.29 -8.09
CA MET A 59 -13.82 0.85 -7.92
C MET A 59 -15.13 0.24 -7.39
N LEU A 60 -15.70 0.81 -6.31
CA LEU A 60 -16.96 0.31 -5.75
C LEU A 60 -18.11 0.35 -6.76
N ARG A 61 -18.27 1.47 -7.49
CA ARG A 61 -19.29 1.57 -8.55
C ARG A 61 -19.09 0.53 -9.64
N SER A 62 -17.85 0.39 -10.13
CA SER A 62 -17.51 -0.59 -11.15
C SER A 62 -17.78 -2.03 -10.68
N PHE A 63 -17.54 -2.33 -9.40
CA PHE A 63 -17.82 -3.64 -8.83
C PHE A 63 -19.34 -3.89 -8.67
N GLU A 64 -20.12 -2.89 -8.25
CA GLU A 64 -21.58 -2.98 -8.23
C GLU A 64 -22.17 -3.19 -9.63
N ASP A 65 -21.65 -2.48 -10.64
CA ASP A 65 -22.09 -2.65 -12.03
C ASP A 65 -21.74 -4.05 -12.55
N TYR A 66 -20.56 -4.57 -12.20
CA TYR A 66 -20.17 -5.94 -12.50
C TYR A 66 -21.12 -6.96 -11.85
N LYS A 67 -21.50 -6.78 -10.58
CA LYS A 67 -22.46 -7.65 -9.90
C LYS A 67 -23.82 -7.65 -10.58
N LYS A 68 -24.34 -6.45 -10.90
CA LYS A 68 -25.64 -6.29 -11.58
C LYS A 68 -25.63 -6.91 -12.98
N LYS A 69 -24.55 -6.75 -13.73
CA LYS A 69 -24.43 -7.30 -15.09
C LYS A 69 -24.41 -8.82 -15.14
N ASN A 70 -23.94 -9.47 -14.07
CA ASN A 70 -23.80 -10.93 -14.00
C ASN A 70 -24.78 -11.57 -13.00
N ASP A 71 -25.78 -10.84 -12.51
CA ASP A 71 -26.75 -11.28 -11.50
C ASP A 71 -26.12 -11.93 -10.25
N LEU A 72 -25.00 -11.36 -9.79
CA LEU A 72 -24.24 -11.87 -8.63
C LEU A 72 -24.62 -11.12 -7.35
N THR A 73 -25.00 -11.86 -6.30
CA THR A 73 -25.39 -11.27 -5.01
C THR A 73 -24.39 -11.50 -3.88
N ASP A 74 -23.63 -12.60 -3.88
CA ASP A 74 -22.73 -13.00 -2.77
C ASP A 74 -21.24 -13.01 -3.13
N ILE A 75 -20.84 -12.21 -4.13
CA ILE A 75 -19.43 -12.08 -4.50
C ILE A 75 -18.74 -10.98 -3.69
N LYS A 76 -17.55 -11.31 -3.15
CA LYS A 76 -16.70 -10.39 -2.40
C LYS A 76 -15.53 -9.91 -3.23
N ILE A 77 -15.16 -8.66 -3.02
CA ILE A 77 -13.94 -8.06 -3.55
C ILE A 77 -12.84 -8.12 -2.50
N TYR A 78 -11.62 -8.37 -2.95
CA TYR A 78 -10.43 -8.48 -2.12
C TYR A 78 -9.40 -7.47 -2.57
N ARG A 79 -8.59 -6.98 -1.63
CA ARG A 79 -7.40 -6.21 -1.93
C ARG A 79 -6.26 -7.17 -2.27
N VAL A 80 -5.61 -6.92 -3.39
CA VAL A 80 -4.47 -7.71 -3.91
C VAL A 80 -3.13 -7.07 -3.57
N THR A 81 -3.08 -5.75 -3.45
CA THR A 81 -1.86 -5.05 -3.04
C THR A 81 -1.54 -5.34 -1.58
N SER A 82 -0.31 -5.72 -1.23
CA SER A 82 0.11 -5.97 0.16
C SER A 82 0.40 -4.66 0.92
N LYS A 83 0.24 -4.67 2.25
CA LYS A 83 0.73 -3.57 3.11
C LYS A 83 2.25 -3.65 3.19
N ASN A 84 2.94 -2.53 3.03
CA ASN A 84 4.38 -2.44 3.29
C ASN A 84 4.60 -1.85 4.69
N TYR A 85 4.72 -2.72 5.70
CA TYR A 85 4.92 -2.28 7.08
C TYR A 85 6.27 -1.59 7.33
N LEU A 86 7.25 -1.72 6.44
CA LEU A 86 8.49 -0.95 6.51
C LEU A 86 8.31 0.49 6.05
N ASN A 87 7.24 0.78 5.30
CA ASN A 87 6.88 2.14 4.93
C ASN A 87 6.04 2.80 6.02
N ILE A 88 6.71 3.40 7.01
CA ILE A 88 6.08 4.09 8.13
C ILE A 88 5.14 5.22 7.64
N GLY A 89 5.50 5.92 6.55
CA GLY A 89 4.67 6.97 5.96
C GLY A 89 3.31 6.47 5.44
N ALA A 90 3.17 5.17 5.15
CA ALA A 90 1.92 4.57 4.71
C ALA A 90 1.03 4.08 5.87
N TRP A 91 1.54 4.02 7.11
CA TRP A 91 0.81 3.45 8.24
C TRP A 91 -0.50 4.18 8.55
N ALA A 92 -0.50 5.51 8.51
CA ALA A 92 -1.72 6.30 8.70
C ALA A 92 -2.77 5.92 7.64
N ARG A 93 -2.34 5.72 6.41
CA ARG A 93 -3.24 5.32 5.30
C ARG A 93 -3.79 3.91 5.53
N TYR A 94 -2.96 2.97 5.96
CA TYR A 94 -3.38 1.60 6.29
C TYR A 94 -4.38 1.53 7.44
N LYS A 95 -4.32 2.51 8.36
CA LYS A 95 -5.22 2.60 9.51
C LYS A 95 -6.52 3.30 9.16
N PHE A 96 -6.47 4.42 8.44
CA PHE A 96 -7.61 5.33 8.29
C PHE A 96 -8.34 5.25 6.95
N LEU A 97 -7.72 4.74 5.88
CA LEU A 97 -8.37 4.68 4.57
C LEU A 97 -9.13 3.35 4.38
N PRO A 98 -10.40 3.39 3.93
CA PRO A 98 -11.28 2.23 3.85
C PRO A 98 -10.80 1.17 2.85
N GLU A 99 -10.13 1.58 1.77
CA GLU A 99 -9.48 0.70 0.80
C GLU A 99 -8.51 -0.33 1.44
N TRP A 100 -7.90 -0.02 2.59
CA TRP A 100 -6.96 -0.90 3.29
C TRP A 100 -7.61 -1.83 4.32
N HIS A 101 -8.92 -1.73 4.51
CA HIS A 101 -9.71 -2.59 5.40
C HIS A 101 -10.33 -3.79 4.67
N HIS A 102 -10.28 -3.79 3.33
CA HIS A 102 -10.66 -4.96 2.53
C HIS A 102 -9.78 -6.17 2.84
N PRO A 103 -10.35 -7.40 2.80
CA PRO A 103 -9.60 -8.62 3.02
C PRO A 103 -8.48 -8.76 1.99
N PHE A 104 -7.33 -9.25 2.43
CA PHE A 104 -6.16 -9.43 1.57
C PHE A 104 -6.21 -10.79 0.86
N LEU A 105 -6.04 -10.80 -0.46
CA LEU A 105 -5.91 -12.03 -1.25
C LEU A 105 -4.43 -12.25 -1.61
N TYR A 106 -3.85 -13.29 -1.02
CA TYR A 106 -2.41 -13.53 -1.02
C TYR A 106 -1.89 -14.40 -2.18
N TRP A 107 -2.76 -15.21 -2.82
CA TRP A 107 -2.39 -16.08 -3.94
C TRP A 107 -2.77 -15.53 -5.32
N TRP A 108 -2.87 -14.21 -5.46
CA TRP A 108 -3.24 -13.61 -6.73
C TRP A 108 -2.07 -13.71 -7.73
N GLN A 109 -2.28 -14.45 -8.82
CA GLN A 109 -1.38 -14.50 -9.98
C GLN A 109 -2.15 -13.95 -11.18
N ARG A 110 -1.59 -12.91 -11.80
CA ARG A 110 -2.19 -12.19 -12.92
C ARG A 110 -1.80 -12.81 -14.25
#